data_AF-A0A2M9YIN5-F1
#
_entry.id   AF-A0A2M9YIN5-F1
#
_cell.length_a   1.000
_cell.length_b   1.000
_cell.length_c   1.000
_cell.angle_alpha   90.00
_cell.angle_beta   90.00
_cell.angle_gamma   90.00
#
_symmetry.space_group_name_H-M   'P 1'
#
loop_
_entity.id
_entity.type
_entity.pdbx_description
1 polymer ?
#
loop_
_entity_poly.entity_id
_entity_poly.type
_entity_poly.pdbx_seq_one_letter_code
_entity_poly.pdbx_strand_id
1 'polypeptide(L)'
;MKKIGKIVYAVPFAIFGLFHFLSAPAMSGMVPSYIPFPIVWVYLIGLALIAAAVSIITGIKTHLAATLLAVLLGIFIVLIHLPGAVAGNQMSTVTFLKDLSLLGAALLVAGSAKD
;
A
#
# COMPACT_ATOMS: atom_id res chain seq x y z
N MET A 1 9.98 -15.48 -8.24
CA MET A 1 8.56 -15.51 -8.68
C MET A 1 8.45 -15.51 -10.21
N LYS A 2 7.42 -16.15 -10.78
CA LYS A 2 7.12 -16.06 -12.22
C LYS A 2 6.77 -14.62 -12.61
N LYS A 3 7.17 -14.16 -13.81
CA LYS A 3 6.99 -12.78 -14.30
C LYS A 3 5.55 -12.28 -14.19
N ILE A 4 4.59 -13.11 -14.58
CA ILE A 4 3.15 -12.78 -14.55
C ILE A 4 2.67 -12.47 -13.13
N GLY A 5 3.06 -13.29 -12.14
CA GLY A 5 2.65 -13.08 -10.74
C GLY A 5 3.16 -11.76 -10.18
N LYS A 6 4.39 -11.36 -10.52
CA LYS A 6 4.93 -10.04 -10.12
C LYS A 6 4.13 -8.89 -10.69
N ILE A 7 3.77 -8.97 -11.97
CA ILE A 7 3.00 -7.91 -12.65
C ILE A 7 1.60 -7.82 -12.03
N VAL A 8 0.89 -8.95 -11.90
CA VAL A 8 -0.46 -8.98 -11.32
C VAL A 8 -0.47 -8.46 -9.88
N TYR A 9 0.57 -8.77 -9.09
CA TYR A 9 0.71 -8.25 -7.74
C TYR A 9 1.02 -6.75 -7.70
N ALA A 10 1.90 -6.26 -8.58
CA ALA A 10 2.40 -4.89 -8.55
C ALA A 10 1.42 -3.86 -9.15
N VAL A 11 0.65 -4.23 -10.19
CA VAL A 11 -0.24 -3.31 -10.92
C VAL A 11 -1.26 -2.61 -10.00
N PRO A 12 -1.94 -3.29 -9.07
CA PRO A 12 -2.84 -2.63 -8.12
C PRO A 12 -2.18 -1.48 -7.34
N PHE A 13 -0.91 -1.62 -6.94
CA PHE A 13 -0.21 -0.54 -6.23
C PHE A 13 0.09 0.66 -7.13
N ALA A 14 0.39 0.44 -8.41
CA ALA A 14 0.50 1.53 -9.36
C ALA A 14 -0.84 2.28 -9.51
N ILE A 15 -1.96 1.55 -9.62
CA ILE A 15 -3.31 2.13 -9.74
C ILE A 15 -3.69 2.89 -8.45
N PHE A 16 -3.51 2.28 -7.28
CA PHE A 16 -3.77 2.96 -6.01
C PHE A 16 -2.89 4.19 -5.84
N GLY A 17 -1.62 4.11 -6.25
CA GLY A 17 -0.72 5.24 -6.27
C GLY A 17 -1.25 6.39 -7.13
N LEU A 18 -1.74 6.11 -8.34
CA LEU A 18 -2.39 7.11 -9.19
C LEU A 18 -3.65 7.70 -8.54
N PHE A 19 -4.48 6.90 -7.88
CA PHE A 19 -5.65 7.39 -7.15
C PHE A 19 -5.28 8.34 -6.01
N HIS A 20 -4.13 8.18 -5.36
CA HIS A 20 -3.67 9.15 -4.36
C HIS A 20 -3.40 10.51 -4.99
N PHE A 21 -2.92 10.59 -6.24
CA PHE A 21 -2.75 11.86 -6.94
C PHE A 21 -4.08 12.45 -7.43
N LEU A 22 -4.94 11.61 -8.02
CA LEU A 22 -6.21 12.04 -8.62
C LEU A 22 -7.26 12.44 -7.56
N SER A 23 -7.19 11.82 -6.37
CA SER A 23 -8.17 11.99 -5.29
C SER A 23 -7.55 12.56 -4.01
N ALA A 24 -6.39 13.21 -4.09
CA ALA A 24 -5.67 13.72 -2.92
C ALA A 24 -6.52 14.58 -1.97
N PRO A 25 -7.33 15.54 -2.46
CA PRO A 25 -8.20 16.33 -1.58
C PRO A 25 -9.21 15.47 -0.82
N ALA A 26 -9.83 14.50 -1.50
CA ALA A 26 -10.83 13.61 -0.90
C ALA A 26 -10.22 12.67 0.15
N MET A 27 -8.98 12.23 -0.05
CA MET A 27 -8.27 11.34 0.87
C MET A 27 -7.60 12.08 2.04
N SER A 28 -7.39 13.39 1.94
CA SER A 28 -6.73 14.17 2.99
C SER A 28 -7.45 14.08 4.34
N GLY A 29 -8.78 13.93 4.35
CA GLY A 29 -9.57 13.74 5.57
C GLY A 29 -9.37 12.38 6.26
N MET A 30 -8.71 11.42 5.60
CA MET A 30 -8.35 10.13 6.19
C MET A 30 -7.02 10.18 6.96
N VAL A 31 -6.23 11.23 6.77
CA VAL A 31 -4.99 11.43 7.52
C VAL A 31 -5.36 11.84 8.95
N PRO A 32 -4.81 11.19 10.00
CA PRO A 32 -5.06 11.56 11.38
C PRO A 32 -4.85 13.07 11.64
N SER A 33 -5.77 13.68 12.38
CA SER A 33 -5.83 15.14 12.57
C SER A 33 -4.60 15.77 13.25
N TYR A 34 -3.79 14.96 13.94
CA TYR A 34 -2.55 15.40 14.58
C TYR A 34 -1.34 15.42 13.61
N ILE A 35 -1.48 14.92 12.38
CA ILE A 35 -0.41 14.95 11.37
C ILE A 35 -0.55 16.24 10.54
N PRO A 36 0.50 17.08 10.48
CA PRO A 36 0.45 18.31 9.68
C PRO A 36 0.52 18.02 8.18
N PHE A 37 -0.02 18.93 7.38
CA PHE A 37 -0.01 18.88 5.91
C PHE A 37 -0.61 17.58 5.32
N PRO A 38 -1.86 17.22 5.66
CA PRO A 38 -2.42 15.92 5.32
C PRO A 38 -2.37 15.58 3.82
N ILE A 39 -2.62 16.57 2.96
CA ILE A 39 -2.57 16.37 1.51
C ILE A 39 -1.18 16.00 0.98
N VAL A 40 -0.11 16.50 1.61
CA VAL A 40 1.28 16.17 1.23
C VAL A 40 1.57 14.70 1.50
N TRP A 41 1.09 14.18 2.62
CA TRP A 41 1.21 12.75 2.95
C TRP A 41 0.46 11.87 1.96
N VAL A 42 -0.71 12.29 1.48
CA VAL A 42 -1.43 11.53 0.46
C VAL A 42 -0.59 11.42 -0.83
N TYR A 43 0.01 12.51 -1.30
CA TYR A 43 0.89 12.46 -2.47
C TYR A 43 2.15 11.63 -2.24
N LEU A 44 2.78 11.75 -1.07
CA LEU A 44 3.98 10.98 -0.70
C LEU A 44 3.71 9.48 -0.73
N ILE A 45 2.57 9.06 -0.18
CA ILE A 45 2.12 7.68 -0.21
C ILE A 45 1.81 7.23 -1.63
N GLY A 46 1.15 8.07 -2.44
CA GLY A 46 0.93 7.79 -3.86
C GLY A 46 2.23 7.50 -4.59
N LEU A 47 3.25 8.33 -4.37
CA LEU A 47 4.58 8.13 -4.93
C LEU A 47 5.24 6.82 -4.44
N ALA A 48 5.14 6.52 -3.14
CA ALA A 48 5.70 5.31 -2.56
C ALA A 48 5.07 4.03 -3.16
N LEU A 49 3.74 4.03 -3.37
CA LEU A 49 3.03 2.92 -4.00
C LEU A 49 3.46 2.70 -5.46
N ILE A 50 3.60 3.78 -6.24
CA ILE A 50 4.10 3.70 -7.62
C ILE A 50 5.54 3.21 -7.64
N ALA A 51 6.41 3.74 -6.76
CA ALA A 51 7.81 3.33 -6.67
C ALA A 51 7.94 1.84 -6.31
N ALA A 52 7.11 1.34 -5.38
CA ALA A 52 7.07 -0.08 -5.04
C ALA A 52 6.64 -0.93 -6.25
N ALA A 53 5.60 -0.53 -6.98
CA ALA A 53 5.16 -1.24 -8.17
C ALA A 53 6.25 -1.30 -9.25
N VAL A 54 6.90 -0.17 -9.54
CA VAL A 54 8.00 -0.09 -10.53
C VAL A 54 9.18 -0.97 -10.10
N SER A 55 9.57 -0.90 -8.83
CA SER A 55 10.64 -1.72 -8.27
C SER A 55 10.36 -3.22 -8.42
N ILE A 56 9.15 -3.67 -8.05
CA ILE A 56 8.76 -5.09 -8.13
C ILE A 56 8.71 -5.59 -9.58
N ILE A 57 8.23 -4.75 -10.51
CA ILE A 57 8.13 -5.10 -11.93
C ILE A 57 9.52 -5.19 -12.55
N THR A 58 10.36 -4.18 -12.33
CA THR A 58 11.71 -4.09 -12.91
C THR A 58 12.71 -5.04 -12.25
N GLY A 59 12.47 -5.42 -11.00
CA GLY A 59 13.39 -6.23 -10.21
C GLY A 59 14.53 -5.44 -9.59
N ILE A 60 14.41 -4.12 -9.45
CA ILE A 60 15.44 -3.23 -8.90
C ILE A 60 15.07 -2.85 -7.46
N LYS A 61 15.87 -3.28 -6.48
CA LYS A 61 15.61 -3.03 -5.03
C LYS A 61 14.26 -3.56 -4.53
N THR A 62 13.79 -4.64 -5.15
CA THR A 62 12.55 -5.37 -4.86
C THR A 62 12.44 -5.75 -3.39
N HIS A 63 13.53 -6.24 -2.77
CA HIS A 63 13.52 -6.61 -1.36
C HIS A 63 13.12 -5.41 -0.51
N LEU A 64 13.88 -4.31 -0.61
CA LEU A 64 13.62 -3.08 0.12
C LEU A 64 12.22 -2.52 -0.16
N ALA A 65 11.83 -2.41 -1.44
CA ALA A 65 10.55 -1.86 -1.83
C ALA A 65 9.37 -2.68 -1.28
N ALA A 66 9.46 -4.00 -1.34
CA ALA A 66 8.42 -4.88 -0.83
C ALA A 66 8.37 -4.89 0.71
N THR A 67 9.51 -4.78 1.41
CA THR A 67 9.54 -4.58 2.87
C THR A 67 8.87 -3.26 3.27
N LEU A 68 9.22 -2.15 2.60
CA LEU A 68 8.61 -0.84 2.87
C LEU A 68 7.11 -0.84 2.56
N LEU A 69 6.70 -1.50 1.49
CA LEU A 69 5.30 -1.69 1.15
C LEU A 69 4.56 -2.48 2.23
N ALA A 70 5.16 -3.56 2.76
CA ALA A 70 4.57 -4.32 3.87
C ALA A 70 4.38 -3.47 5.12
N VAL A 71 5.38 -2.64 5.47
CA VAL A 71 5.31 -1.69 6.59
C VAL A 71 4.18 -0.68 6.36
N LEU A 72 4.11 -0.09 5.16
CA LEU A 72 3.07 0.87 4.80
C LEU A 72 1.66 0.28 4.92
N LEU A 73 1.45 -0.92 4.38
CA LEU A 73 0.18 -1.64 4.52
C LEU A 73 -0.15 -1.95 5.99
N GLY A 74 0.86 -2.30 6.79
CA GLY A 74 0.70 -2.50 8.24
C GLY A 74 0.20 -1.24 8.95
N ILE A 75 0.74 -0.07 8.57
CA ILE A 75 0.29 1.22 9.09
C ILE A 75 -1.18 1.47 8.72
N PHE A 76 -1.59 1.23 7.48
CA PHE A 76 -2.99 1.40 7.06
C PHE A 76 -3.95 0.45 7.75
N ILE A 77 -3.55 -0.81 7.89
CA ILE A 77 -4.30 -1.81 8.64
C ILE A 77 -4.58 -1.28 10.04
N VAL A 78 -3.54 -0.87 10.77
CA VAL A 78 -3.69 -0.45 12.18
C VAL A 78 -4.44 0.87 12.33
N LEU A 79 -4.12 1.87 11.51
CA LEU A 79 -4.63 3.24 11.71
C LEU A 79 -5.97 3.51 11.01
N ILE A 80 -6.31 2.79 9.94
CA ILE A 80 -7.45 3.12 9.07
C ILE A 80 -8.46 1.97 9.02
N HIS A 81 -8.03 0.78 8.60
CA HIS A 81 -8.97 -0.29 8.26
C HIS A 81 -9.44 -1.11 9.46
N LEU A 82 -8.55 -1.42 10.41
CA LEU A 82 -8.89 -2.18 11.61
C LEU A 82 -9.90 -1.45 12.51
N PRO A 83 -9.78 -0.14 12.81
CA PRO A 83 -10.77 0.56 13.63
C PRO A 83 -12.18 0.49 13.04
N GLY A 84 -12.32 0.69 11.72
CA GLY A 84 -13.61 0.57 11.05
C GLY A 84 -14.16 -0.85 11.03
N ALA A 85 -13.29 -1.85 10.86
CA ALA A 85 -13.68 -3.26 10.89
C ALA A 85 -14.21 -3.68 12.27
N VAL A 86 -13.52 -3.27 13.34
CA VAL A 86 -13.92 -3.51 14.74
C VAL A 86 -15.24 -2.80 15.06
N ALA A 87 -15.50 -1.65 14.44
CA ALA A 87 -16.78 -0.95 14.54
C ALA A 87 -17.92 -1.59 13.73
N GLY A 88 -17.70 -2.76 13.10
CA GLY A 88 -18.72 -3.49 12.34
C GLY A 88 -18.96 -2.96 10.92
N ASN A 89 -18.11 -2.07 10.40
CA ASN A 89 -18.24 -1.59 9.02
C ASN A 89 -17.77 -2.66 8.03
N GLN A 90 -18.71 -3.21 7.25
CA GLN A 90 -18.43 -4.27 6.28
C GLN A 90 -17.35 -3.88 5.25
N MET A 91 -17.34 -2.63 4.77
CA MET A 91 -16.35 -2.15 3.81
C MET A 91 -14.95 -2.07 4.43
N SER A 92 -14.87 -1.61 5.67
CA SER A 92 -13.63 -1.60 6.45
C SER A 92 -13.11 -3.01 6.71
N THR A 93 -13.99 -3.98 6.99
CA THR A 93 -13.60 -5.39 7.14
C THR A 93 -13.02 -5.96 5.85
N VAL A 94 -13.65 -5.69 4.70
CA VAL A 94 -13.13 -6.13 3.39
C VAL A 94 -11.77 -5.51 3.10
N THR A 95 -11.62 -4.20 3.31
CA THR A 95 -10.34 -3.49 3.07
C THR A 95 -9.24 -3.93 4.03
N PHE A 96 -9.57 -4.19 5.30
CA PHE A 96 -8.66 -4.79 6.28
C PHE A 96 -8.12 -6.14 5.82
N LEU A 97 -9.01 -7.09 5.46
CA LEU A 97 -8.60 -8.43 5.01
C LEU A 97 -7.82 -8.39 3.70
N LYS A 98 -8.21 -7.50 2.77
CA LYS A 98 -7.50 -7.25 1.52
C LYS A 98 -6.07 -6.80 1.79
N ASP A 99 -5.89 -5.77 2.61
CA ASP A 99 -4.57 -5.21 2.93
C ASP A 99 -3.70 -6.19 3.71
N LEU A 100 -4.29 -6.98 4.63
CA LEU A 100 -3.56 -8.03 5.36
C LEU A 100 -3.01 -9.09 4.39
N SER A 101 -3.83 -9.50 3.41
CA SER A 101 -3.40 -10.43 2.36
C SER A 101 -2.29 -9.83 1.49
N LEU A 102 -2.41 -8.56 1.11
CA LEU A 102 -1.40 -7.83 0.32
C LEU A 102 -0.07 -7.65 1.08
N LEU A 103 -0.14 -7.43 2.39
CA LEU A 103 1.01 -7.33 3.29
C LEU A 103 1.75 -8.68 3.34
N GLY A 104 1.01 -9.78 3.54
CA GLY A 104 1.61 -11.12 3.52
C GLY A 104 2.31 -11.40 2.19
N ALA A 105 1.66 -11.06 1.08
CA ALA A 105 2.27 -11.16 -0.25
C ALA A 105 3.50 -10.26 -0.41
N ALA A 106 3.51 -9.05 0.17
CA ALA A 106 4.66 -8.15 0.14
C ALA A 106 5.87 -8.78 0.84
N LEU A 107 5.66 -9.42 2.00
CA LEU A 107 6.72 -10.11 2.74
C LEU A 107 7.25 -11.34 1.98
N LEU A 108 6.37 -12.11 1.32
CA LEU A 108 6.78 -13.21 0.46
C LEU A 108 7.59 -12.72 -0.76
N VAL A 109 7.20 -11.60 -1.35
CA VAL A 109 7.93 -10.95 -2.45
C VAL A 109 9.32 -10.53 -1.97
N ALA A 110 9.39 -9.84 -0.81
CA ALA A 110 10.64 -9.40 -0.20
C ALA A 110 11.59 -10.59 0.03
N GLY A 111 11.13 -11.65 0.68
CA GLY A 111 11.93 -12.84 0.95
C GLY A 111 12.37 -13.64 -0.30
N SER A 112 11.77 -13.37 -1.45
CA SER A 112 12.13 -14.01 -2.73
C SER A 112 13.10 -13.20 -3.60
N ALA A 113 13.32 -11.93 -3.26
CA ALA A 113 14.25 -11.04 -3.95
C ALA A 113 15.69 -11.25 -3.45
N LYS A 114 16.67 -10.95 -4.30
CA LYS A 114 18.11 -11.12 -4.03
C LYS A 114 18.92 -9.85 -4.32
N ASP A 115 18.23 -8.74 -4.52
CA ASP A 115 18.82 -7.44 -4.80
C ASP A 115 19.19 -6.66 -3.52
#